data_AF-A0A4Q3YNW5-F1
#
_entry.id   AF-A0A4Q3YNW5-F1
#
_cell.length_a   1.000
_cell.length_b   1.000
_cell.length_c   1.000
_cell.angle_alpha   90.00
_cell.angle_beta   90.00
_cell.angle_gamma   90.00
#
_symmetry.space_group_name_H-M   'P 1'
#
loop_
_entity.id
_entity.type
_entity.pdbx_description
1 polymer ?
#
loop_
_entity_poly.entity_id
_entity_poly.type
_entity_poly.pdbx_seq_one_letter_code
_entity_poly.pdbx_strand_id
1 'polypeptide(L)'
;MSDSDWLYPESAVAVRQGDILLRREPRSGAVLESCLVITADCDISKSKFGNRLACLRIDLLCDYIRYDWARGKFNKVLAVDSERVRSQIAKWHTLKLGRVSSLTAYGVEEWIRRESTEAIFAALEVPIDERKKLAISIDAYRAALIASQACANADFLTRLVTFKAASSRMEIGACLKDTLKQAQNESLPDDVFLLPSIPHT
;
A
#
# COMPACT_ATOMS: atom_id res chain seq x y z
N MET A 1 11.41 29.63 3.23
CA MET A 1 12.64 29.85 2.45
C MET A 1 12.21 30.49 1.15
N SER A 2 12.79 31.64 0.79
CA SER A 2 12.56 32.25 -0.52
C SER A 2 13.13 31.35 -1.62
N ASP A 3 12.59 31.42 -2.83
CA ASP A 3 13.12 30.74 -4.04
C ASP A 3 14.58 31.15 -4.40
N SER A 4 15.21 32.02 -3.60
CA SER A 4 16.54 32.60 -3.81
C SER A 4 17.73 31.66 -3.55
N ASP A 5 17.49 30.49 -2.93
CA ASP A 5 18.58 29.63 -2.45
C ASP A 5 18.92 28.50 -3.44
N TRP A 6 18.17 28.39 -4.55
CA TRP A 6 18.38 27.37 -5.58
C TRP A 6 19.11 27.95 -6.79
N LEU A 7 20.20 27.29 -7.17
CA LEU A 7 20.93 27.58 -8.40
C LEU A 7 20.37 26.70 -9.53
N TYR A 8 19.93 27.32 -10.62
CA TYR A 8 19.51 26.61 -11.84
C TYR A 8 20.64 26.69 -12.87
N PRO A 9 21.53 25.68 -12.93
CA PRO A 9 22.64 25.72 -13.85
C PRO A 9 22.17 25.62 -15.31
N GLU A 10 22.91 26.24 -16.22
CA GLU A 10 22.68 26.08 -17.66
C GLU A 10 22.87 24.61 -18.08
N SER A 11 22.19 24.19 -19.15
CA SER A 11 22.23 22.81 -19.66
C SER A 11 23.64 22.29 -20.02
N ALA A 12 24.62 23.19 -20.22
CA ALA A 12 26.01 22.83 -20.51
C ALA A 12 26.82 22.46 -19.25
N VAL A 13 26.30 22.73 -18.04
CA VAL A 13 26.97 22.39 -16.78
C VAL A 13 26.82 20.89 -16.53
N ALA A 14 27.93 20.22 -16.28
CA ALA A 14 27.92 18.80 -15.93
C ALA A 14 27.24 18.58 -14.57
N VAL A 15 26.36 17.58 -14.52
CA VAL A 15 25.70 17.11 -13.30
C VAL A 15 26.74 16.69 -12.25
N ARG A 16 26.47 16.99 -10.98
CA ARG A 16 27.30 16.67 -9.81
C ARG A 16 26.53 15.90 -8.74
N GLN A 17 27.26 15.31 -7.81
CA GLN A 17 26.67 14.76 -6.61
C GLN A 17 25.94 15.86 -5.82
N GLY A 18 24.72 15.58 -5.37
CA GLY A 18 23.87 16.52 -4.65
C GLY A 18 22.96 17.37 -5.54
N ASP A 19 23.12 17.32 -6.87
CA ASP A 19 22.18 17.98 -7.77
C ASP A 19 20.79 17.35 -7.69
N ILE A 20 19.74 18.17 -7.87
CA ILE A 20 18.37 17.69 -8.02
C ILE A 20 18.01 17.72 -9.50
N LEU A 21 17.63 16.56 -10.04
CA LEU A 21 17.11 16.44 -11.40
C LEU A 21 15.59 16.47 -11.37
N LEU A 22 14.99 17.26 -12.25
CA LEU A 22 13.55 17.40 -12.40
C LEU A 22 13.12 16.89 -13.77
N ARG A 23 12.26 15.88 -13.80
CA ARG A 23 11.56 15.47 -15.02
C ARG A 23 10.29 16.28 -15.14
N ARG A 24 10.12 17.01 -16.24
CA ARG A 24 8.94 17.84 -16.48
C ARG A 24 8.10 17.32 -17.63
N GLU A 25 6.80 17.56 -17.56
CA GLU A 25 5.91 17.35 -18.69
C GLU A 25 6.21 18.38 -19.78
N PRO A 26 6.47 17.98 -21.04
CA PRO A 26 6.87 18.92 -22.09
C PRO A 26 5.85 20.01 -22.41
N ARG A 27 4.56 19.79 -22.12
CA ARG A 27 3.47 20.71 -22.48
C ARG A 27 3.12 21.68 -21.36
N SER A 28 2.95 21.18 -20.14
CA SER A 28 2.54 22.01 -19.00
C SER A 28 3.72 22.56 -18.20
N GLY A 29 4.91 21.99 -18.36
CA GLY A 29 6.07 22.28 -17.52
C GLY A 29 5.97 21.71 -16.10
N ALA A 30 4.90 20.98 -15.79
CA ALA A 30 4.69 20.38 -14.48
C ALA A 30 5.81 19.38 -14.16
N VAL A 31 6.34 19.46 -12.93
CA VAL A 31 7.30 18.48 -12.43
C VAL A 31 6.58 17.15 -12.23
N LEU A 32 7.02 16.14 -12.97
CA LEU A 32 6.50 14.78 -12.90
C LEU A 32 7.28 13.94 -11.89
N GLU A 33 8.60 14.11 -11.85
CA GLU A 33 9.50 13.39 -10.93
C GLU A 33 10.65 14.29 -10.53
N SER A 34 11.14 14.08 -9.31
CA SER A 34 12.34 14.72 -8.77
C SER A 34 13.27 13.66 -8.17
N CYS A 35 14.57 13.81 -8.37
CA CYS A 35 15.54 12.94 -7.72
C CYS A 35 16.84 13.66 -7.36
N LEU A 36 17.45 13.28 -6.24
CA LEU A 36 18.74 13.76 -5.77
C LEU A 36 19.85 12.84 -6.29
N VAL A 37 20.85 13.39 -6.97
CA VAL A 37 21.99 12.63 -7.47
C VAL A 37 22.87 12.20 -6.30
N ILE A 38 23.08 10.89 -6.16
CA ILE A 38 23.98 10.29 -5.16
C ILE A 38 25.21 9.64 -5.80
N THR A 39 25.32 9.69 -7.13
CA THR A 39 26.52 9.23 -7.84
C THR A 39 27.70 10.07 -7.39
N ALA A 40 28.79 9.43 -6.97
CA ALA A 40 29.95 10.14 -6.44
C ALA A 40 30.62 11.02 -7.51
N ASP A 41 31.08 12.21 -7.14
CA ASP A 41 31.79 13.12 -8.04
C ASP A 41 33.04 12.48 -8.67
N CYS A 42 33.71 11.57 -7.95
CA CYS A 42 34.87 10.86 -8.46
C CYS A 42 34.51 9.86 -9.58
N ASP A 43 33.28 9.33 -9.58
CA ASP A 43 32.77 8.46 -10.64
C ASP A 43 32.25 9.28 -11.82
N ILE A 44 31.63 10.43 -11.56
CA ILE A 44 31.20 11.39 -12.58
C ILE A 44 32.41 11.91 -13.37
N SER A 45 33.42 12.44 -12.66
CA SER A 45 34.64 12.99 -13.26
C SER A 45 35.46 11.96 -14.05
N LYS A 46 35.38 10.67 -13.67
CA LYS A 46 36.06 9.57 -14.37
C LYS A 46 35.16 8.85 -15.38
N SER A 47 33.95 9.34 -15.61
CA SER A 47 32.94 8.72 -16.50
C SER A 47 32.67 7.23 -16.20
N LYS A 48 32.77 6.83 -14.93
CA LYS A 48 32.58 5.45 -14.47
C LYS A 48 31.11 5.03 -14.33
N PHE A 49 30.20 5.99 -14.45
CA PHE A 49 28.75 5.79 -14.37
C PHE A 49 28.12 5.36 -15.72
N GLY A 50 28.92 5.31 -16.79
CA GLY A 50 28.44 4.97 -18.13
C GLY A 50 27.38 5.97 -18.61
N ASN A 51 26.15 5.49 -18.81
CA ASN A 51 25.00 6.31 -19.22
C ASN A 51 23.89 6.39 -18.16
N ARG A 52 24.21 6.07 -16.89
CA ARG A 52 23.22 6.01 -15.80
C ARG A 52 23.73 6.72 -14.57
N LEU A 53 22.91 7.56 -13.97
CA LEU A 53 23.17 8.14 -12.65
C LEU A 53 22.36 7.36 -11.59
N ALA A 54 22.98 7.11 -10.46
CA ALA A 54 22.29 6.71 -9.24
C ALA A 54 21.71 7.96 -8.57
N CYS A 55 20.40 7.90 -8.27
CA CYS A 55 19.67 8.98 -7.63
C CYS A 55 18.70 8.43 -6.57
N LEU A 56 18.41 9.25 -5.55
CA LEU A 56 17.32 9.03 -4.60
C LEU A 56 16.07 9.76 -5.10
N ARG A 57 14.92 9.06 -5.12
CA ARG A 57 13.65 9.69 -5.48
C ARG A 57 13.22 10.65 -4.38
N ILE A 58 12.75 11.82 -4.78
CA ILE A 58 12.14 12.81 -3.88
C ILE A 58 10.64 12.80 -4.14
N ASP A 59 9.87 12.49 -3.10
CA ASP A 59 8.41 12.51 -3.12
C ASP A 59 7.86 13.43 -2.04
N LEU A 60 6.62 13.91 -2.23
CA LEU A 60 5.89 14.56 -1.15
C LEU A 60 5.53 13.53 -0.09
N LEU A 61 5.70 13.91 1.18
CA LEU A 61 5.34 13.04 2.31
C LEU A 61 3.87 12.58 2.25
N CYS A 62 2.96 13.45 1.77
CA CYS A 62 1.56 13.09 1.60
C CYS A 62 1.35 12.00 0.54
N ASP A 63 2.13 12.00 -0.54
CA ASP A 63 2.05 10.97 -1.58
C ASP A 63 2.69 9.66 -1.12
N TYR A 64 3.80 9.73 -0.37
CA TYR A 64 4.35 8.56 0.32
C TYR A 64 3.31 7.89 1.23
N ILE A 65 2.59 8.67 2.04
CA ILE A 65 1.53 8.14 2.91
C ILE A 65 0.40 7.54 2.07
N ARG A 66 -0.04 8.27 1.04
CA ARG A 66 -1.18 7.92 0.18
C ARG A 66 -0.94 6.64 -0.62
N TYR A 67 0.28 6.42 -1.10
CA TYR A 67 0.60 5.32 -2.01
C TYR A 67 1.47 4.25 -1.36
N ASP A 68 2.71 4.58 -0.98
CA ASP A 68 3.70 3.57 -0.60
C ASP A 68 3.44 2.97 0.79
N TRP A 69 3.28 3.83 1.81
CA TRP A 69 2.96 3.40 3.17
C TRP A 69 1.61 2.68 3.21
N ALA A 70 0.57 3.29 2.64
CA ALA A 70 -0.77 2.71 2.64
C ALA A 70 -0.83 1.38 1.88
N ARG A 71 -0.10 1.21 0.77
CA ARG A 71 0.00 -0.08 0.07
C ARG A 71 0.58 -1.16 0.95
N GLY A 72 1.68 -0.88 1.65
CA GLY A 72 2.29 -1.83 2.58
C GLY A 72 1.32 -2.25 3.69
N LYS A 73 0.59 -1.29 4.27
CA LYS A 73 -0.44 -1.56 5.29
C LYS A 73 -1.62 -2.32 4.73
N PHE A 74 -2.12 -1.97 3.56
CA PHE A 74 -3.24 -2.64 2.90
C PHE A 74 -2.91 -4.10 2.64
N ASN A 75 -1.76 -4.38 2.03
CA ASN A 75 -1.33 -5.74 1.75
C ASN A 75 -1.17 -6.56 3.04
N LYS A 76 -0.62 -5.96 4.10
CA LYS A 76 -0.48 -6.62 5.41
C LYS A 76 -1.84 -6.95 6.03
N VAL A 77 -2.77 -5.98 6.06
CA VAL A 77 -4.12 -6.19 6.62
C VAL A 77 -4.88 -7.24 5.81
N LEU A 78 -4.83 -7.16 4.48
CA LEU A 78 -5.46 -8.14 3.59
C LEU A 78 -4.92 -9.54 3.84
N ALA A 79 -3.60 -9.70 3.95
CA ALA A 79 -2.98 -11.01 4.22
C ALA A 79 -3.39 -11.56 5.59
N VAL A 80 -3.41 -10.73 6.64
CA VAL A 80 -3.82 -11.14 7.99
C VAL A 80 -5.29 -11.58 8.02
N ASP A 81 -6.19 -10.80 7.42
CA ASP A 81 -7.62 -11.13 7.40
C ASP A 81 -7.92 -12.35 6.52
N SER A 82 -7.25 -12.46 5.36
CA SER A 82 -7.35 -13.62 4.49
C SER A 82 -6.91 -14.89 5.21
N GLU A 83 -5.75 -14.85 5.89
CA GLU A 83 -5.23 -16.00 6.63
C GLU A 83 -6.11 -16.36 7.84
N ARG A 84 -6.64 -15.36 8.55
CA ARG A 84 -7.57 -15.55 9.66
C ARG A 84 -8.82 -16.31 9.20
N VAL A 85 -9.46 -15.86 8.12
CA VAL A 85 -10.69 -16.49 7.61
C VAL A 85 -10.39 -17.85 6.99
N ARG A 86 -9.28 -17.98 6.25
CA ARG A 86 -8.79 -19.27 5.73
C ARG A 86 -8.61 -20.29 6.83
N SER A 87 -7.93 -19.93 7.92
CA SER A 87 -7.71 -20.81 9.06
C SER A 87 -9.02 -21.29 9.71
N GLN A 88 -10.01 -20.39 9.83
CA GLN A 88 -11.33 -20.74 10.38
C GLN A 88 -12.10 -21.71 9.45
N ILE A 89 -12.09 -21.48 8.14
CA ILE A 89 -12.72 -22.37 7.16
C ILE A 89 -11.97 -23.71 7.07
N ALA A 90 -10.64 -23.68 7.07
CA ALA A 90 -9.79 -24.86 7.00
C ALA A 90 -9.99 -25.80 8.20
N LYS A 91 -10.31 -25.26 9.40
CA LYS A 91 -10.72 -26.07 10.56
C LYS A 91 -11.87 -27.01 10.21
N TRP A 92 -12.97 -26.46 9.69
CA TRP A 92 -14.17 -27.24 9.35
C TRP A 92 -13.96 -28.14 8.15
N HIS A 93 -13.22 -27.67 7.14
CA HIS A 93 -12.86 -28.49 5.99
C HIS A 93 -12.01 -29.71 6.39
N THR A 94 -11.08 -29.54 7.33
CA THR A 94 -10.27 -30.63 7.89
C THR A 94 -11.13 -31.65 8.62
N LEU A 95 -12.07 -31.19 9.46
CA LEU A 95 -12.99 -32.06 10.18
C LEU A 95 -13.86 -32.87 9.22
N LYS A 96 -14.40 -32.23 8.19
CA LYS A 96 -15.21 -32.90 7.16
C LYS A 96 -14.42 -33.94 6.37
N LEU A 97 -13.19 -33.61 5.97
CA LEU A 97 -12.37 -34.51 5.15
C LEU A 97 -11.70 -35.64 5.95
N GLY A 98 -11.60 -35.53 7.28
CA GLY A 98 -10.79 -36.43 8.09
C GLY A 98 -9.28 -36.35 7.83
N ARG A 99 -8.82 -35.31 7.13
CA ARG A 99 -7.41 -35.04 6.80
C ARG A 99 -7.16 -33.54 6.70
N VAL A 100 -5.88 -33.15 6.80
CA VAL A 100 -5.46 -31.73 6.73
C VAL A 100 -6.03 -31.06 5.46
N SER A 101 -6.70 -29.92 5.66
CA SER A 101 -7.23 -29.11 4.58
C SER A 101 -6.13 -28.58 3.65
N SER A 102 -6.33 -28.72 2.34
CA SER A 102 -5.48 -28.14 1.30
C SER A 102 -5.98 -26.78 0.79
N LEU A 103 -6.93 -26.14 1.50
CA LEU A 103 -7.48 -24.85 1.08
C LEU A 103 -6.43 -23.74 1.20
N THR A 104 -6.16 -23.11 0.05
CA THR A 104 -5.31 -21.92 -0.05
C THR A 104 -6.09 -20.66 0.31
N ALA A 105 -5.38 -19.59 0.67
CA ALA A 105 -5.99 -18.29 0.95
C ALA A 105 -6.82 -17.79 -0.25
N TYR A 106 -6.25 -17.89 -1.45
CA TYR A 106 -6.93 -17.55 -2.71
C TYR A 106 -8.20 -18.39 -2.94
N GLY A 107 -8.12 -19.71 -2.74
CA GLY A 107 -9.28 -20.59 -2.92
C GLY A 107 -10.42 -20.28 -1.96
N VAL A 108 -10.09 -19.90 -0.71
CA VAL A 108 -11.08 -19.46 0.27
C VAL A 108 -11.68 -18.12 -0.12
N GLU A 109 -10.87 -17.16 -0.57
CA GLU A 109 -11.35 -15.85 -1.01
C GLU A 109 -12.35 -15.99 -2.17
N GLU A 110 -11.99 -16.75 -3.19
CA GLU A 110 -12.86 -17.04 -4.34
C GLU A 110 -14.16 -17.73 -3.91
N TRP A 111 -14.10 -18.66 -2.95
CA TRP A 111 -15.28 -19.32 -2.43
C TRP A 111 -16.22 -18.33 -1.72
N ILE A 112 -15.67 -17.44 -0.89
CA ILE A 112 -16.43 -16.40 -0.17
C ILE A 112 -17.07 -15.39 -1.14
N ARG A 113 -16.41 -15.08 -2.26
CA ARG A 113 -16.94 -14.21 -3.30
C ARG A 113 -18.11 -14.82 -4.04
N ARG A 114 -18.05 -16.14 -4.29
CA ARG A 114 -19.03 -16.86 -5.11
C ARG A 114 -20.25 -17.36 -4.33
N GLU A 115 -20.04 -17.79 -3.09
CA GLU A 115 -21.06 -18.49 -2.31
C GLU A 115 -21.52 -17.67 -1.10
N SER A 116 -22.80 -17.87 -0.73
CA SER A 116 -23.35 -17.32 0.51
C SER A 116 -22.71 -17.99 1.72
N THR A 117 -22.78 -17.30 2.87
CA THR A 117 -22.25 -17.83 4.12
C THR A 117 -22.95 -19.13 4.53
N GLU A 118 -24.26 -19.22 4.27
CA GLU A 118 -25.08 -20.41 4.52
C GLU A 118 -24.68 -21.58 3.63
N ALA A 119 -24.39 -21.32 2.35
CA ALA A 119 -23.92 -22.33 1.41
C ALA A 119 -22.56 -22.90 1.84
N ILE A 120 -21.65 -22.04 2.31
CA ILE A 120 -20.36 -22.44 2.89
C ILE A 120 -20.58 -23.31 4.13
N PHE A 121 -21.52 -22.95 5.02
CA PHE A 121 -21.82 -23.75 6.21
C PHE A 121 -22.41 -25.12 5.88
N ALA A 122 -23.31 -25.18 4.90
CA ALA A 122 -23.88 -26.44 4.44
C ALA A 122 -22.79 -27.34 3.83
N ALA A 123 -21.93 -26.77 2.99
CA ALA A 123 -20.83 -27.50 2.35
C ALA A 123 -19.80 -28.02 3.36
N LEU A 124 -19.56 -27.29 4.46
CA LEU A 124 -18.60 -27.67 5.50
C LEU A 124 -19.24 -28.42 6.68
N GLU A 125 -20.56 -28.62 6.67
CA GLU A 125 -21.31 -29.25 7.76
C GLU A 125 -21.06 -28.58 9.12
N VAL A 126 -20.99 -27.25 9.15
CA VAL A 126 -20.68 -26.49 10.37
C VAL A 126 -21.82 -26.64 11.39
N PRO A 127 -21.53 -27.06 12.64
CA PRO A 127 -22.49 -27.11 13.75
C PRO A 127 -23.16 -25.76 14.03
N ILE A 128 -24.45 -25.77 14.40
CA ILE A 128 -25.29 -24.56 14.52
C ILE A 128 -24.71 -23.56 15.54
N ASP A 129 -24.18 -24.07 16.65
CA ASP A 129 -23.55 -23.30 17.74
C ASP A 129 -22.31 -22.52 17.29
N GLU A 130 -21.58 -23.01 16.29
CA GLU A 130 -20.36 -22.39 15.77
C GLU A 130 -20.61 -21.45 14.59
N ARG A 131 -21.77 -21.57 13.91
CA ARG A 131 -22.11 -20.76 12.72
C ARG A 131 -22.07 -19.28 12.98
N LYS A 132 -22.55 -18.81 14.14
CA LYS A 132 -22.61 -17.36 14.45
C LYS A 132 -21.22 -16.71 14.42
N LYS A 133 -20.23 -17.35 15.03
CA LYS A 133 -18.87 -16.81 15.12
C LYS A 133 -18.18 -16.81 13.76
N LEU A 134 -18.36 -17.88 12.99
CA LEU A 134 -17.80 -18.00 11.65
C LEU A 134 -18.47 -17.00 10.68
N ALA A 135 -19.79 -16.82 10.78
CA ALA A 135 -20.55 -15.88 9.95
C ALA A 135 -20.03 -14.46 10.11
N ILE A 136 -19.84 -14.00 11.35
CA ILE A 136 -19.28 -12.66 11.63
C ILE A 136 -17.94 -12.46 10.91
N SER A 137 -17.08 -13.48 10.89
CA SER A 137 -15.77 -13.38 10.25
C SER A 137 -15.85 -13.41 8.71
N ILE A 138 -16.64 -14.32 8.14
CA ILE A 138 -16.84 -14.44 6.69
C ILE A 138 -17.53 -13.19 6.14
N ASP A 139 -18.61 -12.73 6.78
CA ASP A 139 -19.40 -11.60 6.30
C ASP A 139 -18.62 -10.28 6.39
N ALA A 140 -17.87 -10.08 7.49
CA ALA A 140 -17.01 -8.91 7.62
C ALA A 140 -15.91 -8.89 6.55
N TYR A 141 -15.30 -10.03 6.27
CA TYR A 141 -14.28 -10.15 5.22
C TYR A 141 -14.87 -9.96 3.82
N ARG A 142 -16.03 -10.58 3.53
CA ARG A 142 -16.75 -10.39 2.26
C ARG A 142 -17.09 -8.92 2.04
N ALA A 143 -17.63 -8.23 3.05
CA ALA A 143 -17.93 -6.81 2.97
C ALA A 143 -16.67 -5.98 2.65
N ALA A 144 -15.54 -6.30 3.29
CA ALA A 144 -14.28 -5.63 3.05
C ALA A 144 -13.73 -5.86 1.63
N LEU A 145 -13.85 -7.08 1.09
CA LEU A 145 -13.47 -7.39 -0.29
C LEU A 145 -14.32 -6.63 -1.32
N ILE A 146 -15.65 -6.61 -1.11
CA ILE A 146 -16.58 -5.87 -1.98
C ILE A 146 -16.24 -4.38 -1.96
N ALA A 147 -16.08 -3.81 -0.76
CA ALA A 147 -15.77 -2.40 -0.59
C ALA A 147 -14.42 -2.03 -1.23
N SER A 148 -13.39 -2.87 -1.05
CA SER A 148 -12.08 -2.65 -1.67
C SER A 148 -12.11 -2.76 -3.20
N GLN A 149 -12.94 -3.65 -3.75
CA GLN A 149 -13.11 -3.79 -5.20
C GLN A 149 -13.84 -2.58 -5.80
N ALA A 150 -14.83 -2.03 -5.11
CA ALA A 150 -15.53 -0.82 -5.54
C ALA A 150 -14.60 0.40 -5.67
N CYS A 151 -13.51 0.45 -4.90
CA CYS A 151 -12.49 1.49 -4.97
C CYS A 151 -11.15 1.00 -5.55
N ALA A 152 -11.15 -0.04 -6.41
CA ALA A 152 -9.92 -0.63 -6.95
C ALA A 152 -9.02 0.37 -7.71
N ASN A 153 -9.61 1.38 -8.35
CA ASN A 153 -8.91 2.43 -9.10
C ASN A 153 -8.53 3.65 -8.24
N ALA A 154 -8.91 3.67 -6.96
CA ALA A 154 -8.51 4.73 -6.04
C ALA A 154 -7.07 4.51 -5.53
N ASP A 155 -6.53 5.53 -4.88
CA ASP A 155 -5.25 5.42 -4.20
C ASP A 155 -5.27 4.38 -3.05
N PHE A 156 -4.09 3.95 -2.61
CA PHE A 156 -3.98 2.88 -1.62
C PHE A 156 -4.48 3.29 -0.23
N LEU A 157 -4.42 4.56 0.14
CA LEU A 157 -4.96 5.04 1.41
C LEU A 157 -6.48 4.92 1.40
N THR A 158 -7.14 5.36 0.32
CA THR A 158 -8.58 5.16 0.14
C THR A 158 -8.94 3.68 0.24
N ARG A 159 -8.24 2.80 -0.49
CA ARG A 159 -8.47 1.35 -0.46
C ARG A 159 -8.29 0.74 0.93
N LEU A 160 -7.23 1.13 1.65
CA LEU A 160 -6.95 0.70 3.02
C LEU A 160 -8.07 1.10 3.97
N VAL A 161 -8.48 2.36 3.94
CA VAL A 161 -9.52 2.89 4.83
C VAL A 161 -10.85 2.24 4.54
N THR A 162 -11.25 2.13 3.26
CA THR A 162 -12.51 1.48 2.89
C THR A 162 -12.54 0.01 3.32
N PHE A 163 -11.42 -0.72 3.15
CA PHE A 163 -11.31 -2.10 3.61
C PHE A 163 -11.45 -2.20 5.14
N LYS A 164 -10.68 -1.41 5.91
CA LYS A 164 -10.71 -1.43 7.38
C LYS A 164 -12.07 -1.00 7.94
N ALA A 165 -12.68 0.02 7.35
CA ALA A 165 -13.99 0.52 7.74
C ALA A 165 -15.06 -0.55 7.56
N ALA A 166 -15.06 -1.23 6.41
CA ALA A 166 -15.99 -2.31 6.13
C ALA A 166 -15.77 -3.54 7.04
N SER A 167 -14.52 -3.96 7.26
CA SER A 167 -14.21 -5.12 8.11
C SER A 167 -14.54 -4.87 9.59
N SER A 168 -14.35 -3.64 10.06
CA SER A 168 -14.61 -3.26 11.46
C SER A 168 -16.01 -2.66 11.69
N ARG A 169 -16.82 -2.52 10.63
CA ARG A 169 -18.12 -1.83 10.66
C ARG A 169 -18.04 -0.41 11.24
N MET A 170 -16.98 0.31 10.88
CA MET A 170 -16.74 1.69 11.29
C MET A 170 -17.12 2.67 10.18
N GLU A 171 -17.41 3.90 10.58
CA GLU A 171 -17.57 5.03 9.64
C GLU A 171 -16.22 5.35 8.98
N ILE A 172 -16.25 5.70 7.68
CA ILE A 172 -15.05 5.87 6.85
C ILE A 172 -14.18 7.03 7.36
N GLY A 173 -14.78 8.17 7.71
CA GLY A 173 -14.06 9.34 8.24
C GLY A 173 -13.36 9.06 9.57
N ALA A 174 -14.02 8.35 10.49
CA ALA A 174 -13.41 7.88 11.73
C ALA A 174 -12.22 6.94 11.44
N CYS A 175 -12.39 5.98 10.53
CA CYS A 175 -11.33 5.06 10.15
C CYS A 175 -10.14 5.76 9.46
N LEU A 176 -10.40 6.77 8.64
CA LEU A 176 -9.38 7.61 8.01
C LEU A 176 -8.57 8.35 9.08
N LYS A 177 -9.25 8.99 10.04
CA LYS A 177 -8.60 9.72 11.12
C LYS A 177 -7.68 8.83 11.93
N ASP A 178 -8.14 7.64 12.31
CA ASP A 178 -7.33 6.66 13.05
C ASP A 178 -6.15 6.14 12.23
N THR A 179 -6.36 5.92 10.93
CA THR A 179 -5.31 5.46 10.01
C THR A 179 -4.24 6.52 9.79
N LEU A 180 -4.61 7.80 9.68
CA LEU A 180 -3.66 8.91 9.58
C LEU A 180 -2.92 9.13 10.91
N LYS A 181 -3.61 9.02 12.04
CA LYS A 181 -2.96 9.06 13.36
C LYS A 181 -1.94 7.92 13.51
N GLN A 182 -2.24 6.74 12.99
CA GLN A 182 -1.26 5.66 12.95
C GLN A 182 -0.05 6.03 12.10
N ALA A 183 -0.25 6.54 10.88
CA ALA A 183 0.84 6.98 10.00
C ALA A 183 1.75 8.02 10.66
N GLN A 184 1.17 8.97 11.42
CA GLN A 184 1.91 10.01 12.13
C GLN A 184 2.80 9.49 13.28
N ASN A 185 2.42 8.34 13.88
CA ASN A 185 3.16 7.77 15.00
C ASN A 185 4.17 6.69 14.58
N GLU A 186 4.18 6.31 13.29
CA GLU A 186 5.14 5.36 12.78
C GLU A 186 6.38 6.10 12.27
N SER A 187 7.56 5.57 12.61
CA SER A 187 8.81 6.07 12.06
C SER A 187 8.84 5.90 10.55
N LEU A 188 9.42 6.89 9.87
CA LEU A 188 9.83 6.73 8.47
C LEU A 188 10.88 5.63 8.36
N PRO A 189 11.04 5.00 7.18
CA PRO A 189 12.14 4.07 6.94
C PRO A 189 13.50 4.70 7.27
N ASP A 190 14.44 3.89 7.76
CA ASP A 190 15.74 4.35 8.28
C ASP A 190 16.59 5.05 7.22
N ASP A 191 16.31 4.81 5.93
CA ASP A 191 17.00 5.34 4.77
C ASP A 191 16.30 6.57 4.14
N VAL A 192 15.33 7.16 4.84
CA VAL A 192 14.60 8.36 4.38
C VAL A 192 15.14 9.63 5.06
N PHE A 193 15.31 10.67 4.25
CA PHE A 193 15.67 12.01 4.69
C PHE A 193 14.57 12.99 4.34
N LEU A 194 14.26 13.91 5.25
CA LEU A 194 13.29 14.96 5.01
C LEU A 194 13.99 16.20 4.44
N LEU A 195 13.56 16.60 3.25
CA LEU A 195 13.94 17.89 2.67
C LEU A 195 12.90 18.95 3.08
N PRO A 196 13.31 20.11 3.61
CA PRO A 196 12.38 21.14 4.08
C PRO A 196 11.62 21.81 2.93
N SER A 197 12.21 21.86 1.74
CA SER A 197 11.59 22.33 0.50
C SER A 197 12.34 21.79 -0.72
N ILE A 198 11.67 21.82 -1.87
CA ILE A 198 12.27 21.64 -3.19
C ILE A 198 11.86 22.83 -4.07
N PRO A 199 12.66 23.19 -5.08
CA PRO A 199 12.28 24.24 -6.02
C PRO A 199 11.00 23.81 -6.78
N HIS A 200 9.99 24.67 -6.76
CA HIS A 200 8.70 24.42 -7.42
C HIS A 200 8.62 25.00 -8.83
N THR A 201 9.61 25.80 -9.23
CA THR A 201 9.68 26.52 -10.51
C THR A 201 10.64 25.90 -11.48
#